data_AF-A0A6I6E0R8-F1
#
_entry.id   AF-A0A6I6E0R8-F1
#
_cell.length_a   1.000
_cell.length_b   1.000
_cell.length_c   1.000
_cell.angle_alpha   90.00
_cell.angle_beta   90.00
_cell.angle_gamma   90.00
#
_symmetry.space_group_name_H-M   'P 1'
#
loop_
_entity.id
_entity.type
_entity.pdbx_description
1 polymer ?
#
loop_
_entity_poly.entity_id
_entity_poly.type
_entity_poly.pdbx_seq_one_letter_code
_entity_poly.pdbx_strand_id
1 'polypeptide(L)'
;MKKIVLVAVLASGLAACAQPQTQKEDTRLKEAYSACINTAEGSPEKIEACQSVLDVLRQEKAHEQFAAQETVRVADYQACIQARKTGNNQDVTKNCDKIWQEIRSNNAK
;
A
#
# COMPACT_ATOMS: atom_id res chain seq x y z
N MET A 1 8.83 53.71 39.30
CA MET A 1 9.39 53.09 38.07
C MET A 1 9.78 51.66 38.46
N LYS A 2 9.29 50.56 37.89
CA LYS A 2 9.11 50.19 36.48
C LYS A 2 7.93 49.20 36.40
N LYS A 3 7.06 49.39 35.41
CA LYS A 3 5.79 48.66 35.23
C LYS A 3 6.07 47.20 34.84
N ILE A 4 5.38 46.27 35.50
CA ILE A 4 5.41 44.84 35.18
C ILE A 4 4.65 44.67 33.87
N VAL A 5 5.40 44.54 32.76
CA VAL A 5 4.80 44.22 31.46
C VAL A 5 4.67 42.71 31.38
N LEU A 6 3.46 42.23 31.66
CA LEU A 6 2.99 40.91 31.25
C LEU A 6 2.98 40.87 29.71
N VAL A 7 4.07 40.39 29.12
CA VAL A 7 4.08 40.01 27.70
C VAL A 7 3.65 38.55 27.63
N ALA A 8 2.33 38.36 27.64
CA ALA A 8 1.72 37.14 27.13
C ALA A 8 1.84 37.15 25.60
N VAL A 9 2.98 36.66 25.08
CA VAL A 9 3.03 36.23 23.69
C VAL A 9 2.72 34.75 23.70
N LEU A 10 1.42 34.46 23.53
CA LEU A 10 1.02 33.24 22.86
C LEU A 10 1.73 33.27 21.51
N ALA A 11 2.89 32.61 21.43
CA ALA A 11 3.37 32.11 20.17
C ALA A 11 2.39 30.99 19.80
N SER A 12 1.20 31.40 19.33
CA SER A 12 0.23 30.54 18.68
C SER A 12 1.01 29.78 17.65
N GLY A 13 1.21 28.48 17.91
CA GLY A 13 1.89 27.61 16.99
C GLY A 13 1.25 27.78 15.62
N LEU A 14 2.07 28.08 14.62
CA LEU A 14 1.70 27.85 13.23
C LEU A 14 1.68 26.33 13.00
N ALA A 15 0.85 25.62 13.76
CA ALA A 15 0.40 24.28 13.45
C ALA A 15 -0.95 24.41 12.73
N ALA A 16 -0.95 25.16 11.62
CA ALA A 16 -2.13 25.38 10.80
C ALA A 16 -1.77 25.31 9.32
N CYS A 17 -1.18 24.18 8.94
CA CYS A 17 -1.33 23.54 7.62
C CYS A 17 -1.13 22.02 7.82
N ALA A 18 -1.82 21.41 8.78
CA ALA A 18 -2.00 19.95 8.74
C ALA A 18 -2.94 19.69 7.57
N GLN A 19 -2.38 19.32 6.41
CA GLN A 19 -3.09 19.12 5.15
C GLN A 19 -4.08 17.95 5.29
N PRO A 20 -5.41 18.18 5.32
CA PRO A 20 -6.38 17.10 5.14
C PRO A 20 -6.33 16.51 3.72
N GLN A 21 -5.63 17.17 2.80
CA GLN A 21 -5.46 16.73 1.41
C GLN A 21 -4.54 15.51 1.33
N THR A 22 -3.38 15.55 1.98
CA THR A 22 -2.39 14.47 1.96
C THR A 22 -2.97 13.17 2.47
N GLN A 23 -3.65 13.19 3.63
CA GLN A 23 -4.27 11.98 4.19
C GLN A 23 -5.38 11.37 3.30
N LYS A 24 -6.09 12.21 2.54
CA LYS A 24 -7.13 11.76 1.60
C LYS A 24 -6.52 11.19 0.31
N GLU A 25 -5.42 11.76 -0.17
CA GLU A 25 -4.67 11.26 -1.33
C GLU A 25 -3.97 9.94 -0.98
N ASP A 26 -3.34 9.87 0.20
CA ASP A 26 -2.74 8.68 0.79
C ASP A 26 -3.73 7.49 0.83
N THR A 27 -4.95 7.73 1.32
CA THR A 27 -6.01 6.72 1.39
C THR A 27 -6.43 6.26 -0.01
N ARG A 28 -6.58 7.19 -0.96
CA ARG A 28 -6.97 6.88 -2.34
C ARG A 28 -5.92 6.06 -3.07
N LEU A 29 -4.64 6.32 -2.85
CA LEU A 29 -3.57 5.58 -3.52
C LEU A 29 -3.51 4.13 -3.04
N LYS A 30 -3.68 3.90 -1.73
CA LYS A 30 -3.84 2.57 -1.17
C LYS A 30 -5.08 1.85 -1.71
N GLU A 31 -6.23 2.53 -1.76
CA GLU A 31 -7.47 1.99 -2.34
C GLU A 31 -7.31 1.63 -3.82
N ALA A 32 -6.61 2.46 -4.59
CA ALA A 32 -6.32 2.21 -6.00
C ALA A 32 -5.46 0.96 -6.19
N TYR A 33 -4.43 0.79 -5.35
CA TYR A 33 -3.63 -0.43 -5.33
C TYR A 33 -4.50 -1.64 -4.98
N SER A 34 -5.27 -1.57 -3.88
CA SER A 34 -6.13 -2.67 -3.44
C SER A 34 -7.17 -3.05 -4.51
N ALA A 35 -7.78 -2.08 -5.19
CA ALA A 35 -8.69 -2.32 -6.29
C ALA A 35 -8.00 -2.98 -7.49
N CYS A 36 -6.80 -2.51 -7.85
CA CYS A 36 -5.99 -3.10 -8.91
C CYS A 36 -5.67 -4.56 -8.60
N ILE A 37 -5.01 -4.81 -7.45
CA ILE A 37 -4.49 -6.13 -7.12
C ILE A 37 -5.62 -7.15 -6.95
N ASN A 38 -6.78 -6.75 -6.43
CA ASN A 38 -7.94 -7.65 -6.26
C ASN A 38 -8.54 -8.18 -7.59
N THR A 39 -8.15 -7.61 -8.74
CA THR A 39 -8.62 -8.00 -10.09
C THR A 39 -7.54 -8.67 -10.96
N ALA A 40 -6.34 -8.84 -10.42
CA ALA A 40 -5.15 -9.32 -11.12
C ALA A 40 -4.95 -10.85 -11.05
N GLU A 41 -5.99 -11.62 -10.68
CA GLU A 41 -5.90 -13.06 -10.46
C GLU A 41 -5.32 -13.78 -11.69
N GLY A 42 -4.24 -14.53 -11.46
CA GLY A 42 -3.58 -15.36 -12.47
C GLY A 42 -2.95 -14.60 -13.63
N SER A 43 -2.91 -13.27 -13.60
CA SER A 43 -2.43 -12.44 -14.72
C SER A 43 -1.14 -11.69 -14.36
N PRO A 44 0.03 -12.18 -14.81
CA PRO A 44 1.31 -11.50 -14.59
C PRO A 44 1.30 -10.04 -15.07
N GLU A 45 0.67 -9.77 -16.21
CA GLU A 45 0.54 -8.42 -16.79
C GLU A 45 -0.25 -7.47 -15.88
N LYS A 46 -1.41 -7.91 -15.37
CA LYS A 46 -2.20 -7.09 -14.44
C LYS A 46 -1.46 -6.86 -13.13
N ILE A 47 -0.75 -7.89 -12.63
CA ILE A 47 0.05 -7.76 -11.41
C ILE A 47 1.17 -6.73 -11.61
N GLU A 48 1.88 -6.78 -12.74
CA GLU A 48 2.91 -5.82 -13.09
C GLU A 48 2.36 -4.39 -13.17
N ALA A 49 1.17 -4.21 -13.75
CA ALA A 49 0.49 -2.91 -13.75
C ALA A 49 0.20 -2.40 -12.32
N CYS A 50 -0.26 -3.27 -11.40
CA CYS A 50 -0.48 -2.88 -10.00
C CYS A 50 0.82 -2.56 -9.25
N GLN A 51 1.95 -3.15 -9.67
CA GLN A 51 3.27 -2.87 -9.10
C GLN A 51 3.64 -1.39 -9.25
N SER A 52 3.25 -0.74 -10.36
CA SER A 52 3.51 0.69 -10.55
C SER A 52 2.85 1.57 -9.49
N VAL A 53 1.64 1.22 -9.03
CA VAL A 53 0.95 1.93 -7.93
C VAL A 53 1.65 1.64 -6.60
N LEU A 54 2.09 0.40 -6.40
CA LEU A 54 2.84 -0.02 -5.21
C LEU A 54 4.19 0.71 -5.09
N ASP A 55 4.85 0.96 -6.22
CA ASP A 55 6.12 1.68 -6.27
C ASP A 55 5.96 3.14 -5.85
N VAL A 56 4.84 3.79 -6.20
CA VAL A 56 4.50 5.12 -5.69
C VAL A 56 4.24 5.06 -4.18
N LEU A 57 3.46 4.08 -3.70
CA LEU A 57 3.21 3.91 -2.26
C LEU A 57 4.50 3.71 -1.46
N ARG A 58 5.53 3.02 -1.99
CA ARG A 58 6.83 2.89 -1.31
C ARG A 58 7.58 4.20 -1.13
N GLN A 59 7.35 5.20 -1.98
CA GLN A 59 8.04 6.49 -1.89
C GLN A 59 7.51 7.33 -0.72
N GLU A 60 6.30 7.04 -0.25
CA GLU A 60 5.65 7.74 0.84
C GLU A 60 5.89 6.99 2.16
N LYS A 61 6.56 7.65 3.10
CA LYS A 61 6.86 7.08 4.43
C LYS A 61 5.60 6.63 5.18
N ALA A 62 4.44 7.24 4.90
CA ALA A 62 3.16 6.86 5.47
C ALA A 62 2.71 5.44 5.08
N HIS A 63 3.16 4.94 3.92
CA HIS A 63 2.75 3.64 3.37
C HIS A 63 3.88 2.63 3.26
N GLU A 64 5.10 2.97 3.68
CA GLU A 64 6.29 2.12 3.55
C GLU A 64 6.05 0.69 4.06
N GLN A 65 5.44 0.55 5.24
CA GLN A 65 5.14 -0.77 5.81
C GLN A 65 4.11 -1.55 4.99
N PHE A 66 3.03 -0.89 4.56
CA PHE A 66 2.01 -1.50 3.72
C PHE A 66 2.64 -1.96 2.40
N ALA A 67 3.39 -1.07 1.76
CA ALA A 67 3.96 -1.31 0.46
C ALA A 67 5.03 -2.41 0.52
N ALA A 68 5.88 -2.46 1.56
CA ALA A 68 6.84 -3.53 1.77
C ALA A 68 6.15 -4.90 1.93
N GLN A 69 5.08 -4.98 2.72
CA GLN A 69 4.32 -6.22 2.91
C GLN A 69 3.71 -6.72 1.59
N GLU A 70 3.06 -5.83 0.85
CA GLU A 70 2.42 -6.18 -0.42
C GLU A 70 3.44 -6.53 -1.51
N THR A 71 4.65 -5.98 -1.45
CA THR A 71 5.77 -6.35 -2.34
C THR A 71 6.08 -7.83 -2.26
N VAL A 72 6.25 -8.33 -1.03
CA VAL A 72 6.63 -9.72 -0.79
C VAL A 72 5.52 -10.64 -1.28
N ARG A 73 4.27 -10.33 -0.92
CA ARG A 73 3.12 -11.15 -1.32
C ARG A 73 2.93 -11.21 -2.83
N VAL A 74 3.06 -10.07 -3.51
CA VAL A 74 2.96 -10.01 -4.97
C VAL A 74 4.11 -10.79 -5.63
N ALA A 75 5.34 -10.67 -5.12
CA ALA A 75 6.48 -11.43 -5.63
C ALA A 75 6.26 -12.95 -5.47
N ASP A 76 5.76 -13.40 -4.32
CA ASP A 76 5.41 -14.80 -4.07
C ASP A 76 4.33 -15.30 -5.04
N TYR A 77 3.31 -14.48 -5.31
CA TYR A 77 2.25 -14.82 -6.24
C TYR A 77 2.74 -14.90 -7.69
N GLN A 78 3.59 -13.96 -8.12
CA GLN A 78 4.22 -13.99 -9.44
C GLN A 78 5.06 -15.25 -9.61
N ALA A 79 5.92 -15.59 -8.64
CA ALA A 79 6.71 -16.81 -8.66
C ALA A 79 5.81 -18.05 -8.75
N CYS A 80 4.70 -18.07 -8.02
CA CYS A 80 3.74 -19.15 -8.07
C CYS A 80 3.05 -19.30 -9.44
N ILE A 81 2.63 -18.19 -10.06
CA ILE A 81 2.05 -18.21 -11.41
C ILE A 81 3.08 -18.73 -12.43
N GLN A 82 4.35 -18.34 -12.31
CA GLN A 82 5.39 -18.89 -13.19
C GLN A 82 5.60 -20.39 -12.96
N ALA A 83 5.59 -20.86 -11.71
CA ALA A 83 5.67 -22.29 -11.39
C ALA A 83 4.48 -23.08 -11.97
N ARG A 84 3.26 -22.51 -12.00
CA ARG A 84 2.10 -23.13 -12.67
C ARG A 84 2.31 -23.30 -14.18
N LYS A 85 3.01 -22.36 -14.83
CA LYS A 85 3.31 -22.46 -16.27
C LYS A 85 4.31 -23.57 -16.58
N THR A 86 5.22 -23.86 -15.65
CA THR A 86 6.27 -24.88 -15.83
C THR A 86 5.91 -26.25 -15.25
N GLY A 87 4.91 -26.32 -14.36
CA GLY A 87 4.45 -27.57 -13.74
C GLY A 87 2.94 -27.59 -13.49
N ASN A 88 2.25 -28.56 -14.09
CA ASN A 88 0.80 -28.73 -13.97
C ASN A 88 0.41 -29.62 -12.76
N ASN A 89 0.97 -29.36 -11.58
CA ASN A 89 0.60 -30.08 -10.35
C ASN A 89 -0.52 -29.34 -9.59
N GLN A 90 -1.51 -30.10 -9.13
CA GLN A 90 -2.60 -29.65 -8.26
C GLN A 90 -2.10 -28.98 -6.98
N ASP A 91 -0.97 -29.41 -6.41
CA ASP A 91 -0.42 -28.79 -5.19
C ASP A 91 0.11 -27.37 -5.45
N VAL A 92 0.73 -27.14 -6.60
CA VAL A 92 1.17 -25.80 -7.01
C VAL A 92 -0.04 -24.89 -7.21
N THR A 93 -1.11 -25.42 -7.80
CA THR A 93 -2.37 -24.68 -7.98
C THR A 93 -2.95 -24.26 -6.63
N LYS A 94 -3.11 -25.20 -5.69
CA LYS A 94 -3.62 -24.91 -4.33
C LYS A 94 -2.77 -23.89 -3.59
N ASN A 95 -1.44 -23.95 -3.73
CA ASN A 95 -0.54 -22.98 -3.12
C ASN A 95 -0.73 -21.58 -3.70
N CYS A 96 -0.86 -21.45 -5.02
CA CYS A 96 -1.10 -20.15 -5.65
C CYS A 96 -2.45 -19.56 -5.26
N ASP A 97 -3.49 -20.40 -5.16
CA ASP A 97 -4.81 -19.97 -4.74
C ASP A 97 -4.78 -19.48 -3.29
N LYS A 98 -4.01 -20.14 -2.41
CA LYS A 98 -3.81 -19.69 -1.03
C LYS A 98 -3.12 -18.32 -0.96
N ILE A 99 -2.00 -18.14 -1.68
CA ILE A 99 -1.28 -16.85 -1.74
C ILE A 99 -2.23 -15.75 -2.25
N TRP A 100 -3.02 -16.06 -3.28
CA TRP A 100 -4.01 -15.13 -3.81
C TRP A 100 -5.07 -14.74 -2.77
N GLN A 101 -5.62 -15.71 -2.03
CA GLN A 101 -6.59 -15.42 -0.97
C GLN A 101 -5.99 -14.55 0.14
N GLU A 102 -4.72 -14.75 0.48
CA GLU A 102 -4.02 -13.93 1.48
C GLU A 102 -3.86 -12.49 0.99
N ILE A 103 -3.47 -12.26 -0.27
CA ILE A 103 -3.42 -10.93 -0.89
C ILE A 103 -4.79 -10.27 -0.86
N ARG A 104 -5.83 -10.98 -1.32
CA ARG A 104 -7.21 -10.50 -1.35
C ARG A 104 -7.72 -10.12 0.05
N SER A 105 -7.43 -10.95 1.05
CA SER A 105 -7.85 -10.71 2.43
C SER A 105 -7.16 -9.48 3.03
N ASN A 106 -5.90 -9.25 2.68
CA ASN A 106 -5.15 -8.06 3.08
C ASN A 106 -5.67 -6.76 2.43
N ASN A 107 -6.20 -6.89 1.22
CA ASN A 107 -6.73 -5.80 0.42
C ASN A 107 -8.27 -5.77 0.43
N ALA A 108 -8.89 -6.46 1.39
CA ALA A 108 -10.33 -6.49 1.59
C ALA A 108 -10.75 -5.28 2.44
N LYS A 109 -10.75 -4.10 1.80
CA LYS A 109 -11.15 -2.78 2.34
C LYS A 109 -10.14 -2.12 3.27
#